data_AF-A0A959TJX9-F1
#
_entry.id   AF-A0A959TJX9-F1
#
_cell.length_a   1.000
_cell.length_b   1.000
_cell.length_c   1.000
_cell.angle_alpha   90.00
_cell.angle_beta   90.00
_cell.angle_gamma   90.00
#
_symmetry.space_group_name_H-M   'P 1'
#
loop_
_entity.id
_entity.type
_entity.pdbx_description
1 polymer ?
#
loop_
_entity_poly.entity_id
_entity_poly.type
_entity_poly.pdbx_seq_one_letter_code
_entity_poly.pdbx_strand_id
1 'polypeptide(L)'
;KHQIHVIITDQRMPLTQGHELLRLVRERHPRVRRMLVTGYADLQAVIDAVNQGGVMHYIPKPWNTGDVLNAVRDAFAGYLEEAERTAYTERLVQANQQLEFALRQHLLS
;
A
#
# COMPACT_ATOMS: atom_id res chain seq x y z
N LYS A 1 -12.52 -10.46 12.64
CA LYS A 1 -11.62 -10.48 11.46
C LYS A 1 -10.53 -9.43 11.68
N HIS A 2 -9.27 -9.71 11.37
CA HIS A 2 -8.16 -8.77 11.56
C HIS A 2 -7.87 -8.00 10.26
N GLN A 3 -7.53 -6.72 10.40
CA GLN A 3 -7.11 -5.87 9.29
C GLN A 3 -5.63 -6.11 8.98
N ILE A 4 -5.32 -6.35 7.71
CA ILE A 4 -3.96 -6.54 7.22
C ILE A 4 -3.44 -5.20 6.74
N HIS A 5 -2.23 -4.82 7.15
CA HIS A 5 -1.62 -3.52 6.81
C HIS A 5 -0.47 -3.69 5.82
N VAL A 6 0.35 -4.71 6.05
CA VAL A 6 1.55 -5.03 5.27
C VAL A 6 1.50 -6.52 4.94
N ILE A 7 1.89 -6.87 3.71
CA ILE A 7 2.14 -8.24 3.29
C ILE A 7 3.56 -8.34 2.73
N ILE A 8 4.25 -9.42 3.10
CA ILE A 8 5.59 -9.75 2.62
C ILE A 8 5.52 -11.17 2.07
N THR A 9 6.07 -11.38 0.88
CA THR A 9 6.12 -12.70 0.25
C THR A 9 7.45 -12.93 -0.44
N ASP A 10 7.83 -14.20 -0.56
CA ASP A 10 8.89 -14.61 -1.47
C ASP A 10 8.42 -14.50 -2.92
N GLN A 11 9.33 -14.22 -3.85
CA GLN A 11 9.04 -14.32 -5.28
C GLN A 11 8.87 -15.77 -5.73
N ARG A 12 9.68 -16.69 -5.21
CA ARG A 12 9.66 -18.11 -5.58
C ARG A 12 8.93 -18.90 -4.51
N MET A 13 7.65 -19.16 -4.77
CA MET A 13 6.83 -20.06 -3.97
C MET A 13 6.30 -21.21 -4.84
N PRO A 14 6.01 -22.38 -4.25
CA PRO A 14 5.25 -23.42 -4.95
C PRO A 14 3.90 -22.88 -5.44
N LEU A 15 3.43 -23.38 -6.58
CA LEU A 15 2.13 -23.09 -7.21
C LEU A 15 1.96 -21.68 -7.82
N THR A 16 2.35 -20.62 -7.13
CA THR A 16 2.12 -19.23 -7.59
C THR A 16 3.29 -18.34 -7.20
N GLN A 17 3.71 -17.44 -8.09
CA GLN A 17 4.81 -16.53 -7.80
C GLN A 17 4.38 -15.38 -6.87
N GLY A 18 5.32 -14.84 -6.09
CA GLY A 18 5.04 -13.76 -5.14
C GLY A 18 4.40 -12.54 -5.78
N HIS A 19 4.94 -12.07 -6.91
CA HIS A 19 4.36 -10.92 -7.61
C HIS A 19 2.91 -11.14 -8.08
N GLU A 20 2.53 -12.37 -8.46
CA GLU A 20 1.16 -12.69 -8.87
C GLU A 20 0.19 -12.60 -7.69
N LEU A 21 0.61 -13.10 -6.51
CA LEU A 21 -0.13 -12.92 -5.27
C LEU A 21 -0.30 -11.43 -4.95
N LEU A 22 0.78 -10.64 -5.03
CA LEU A 22 0.73 -9.21 -4.72
C LEU A 22 -0.16 -8.43 -5.70
N ARG A 23 -0.22 -8.84 -6.97
CA ARG A 23 -1.18 -8.29 -7.94
C ARG A 23 -2.62 -8.52 -7.51
N LEU A 24 -2.97 -9.74 -7.08
CA LEU A 24 -4.32 -10.05 -6.57
C LEU A 24 -4.64 -9.27 -5.30
N VAL A 25 -3.66 -9.10 -4.41
CA VAL A 25 -3.82 -8.28 -3.20
C VAL A 25 -4.07 -6.82 -3.57
N ARG A 26 -3.37 -6.26 -4.57
CA ARG A 26 -3.60 -4.89 -5.03
C ARG A 26 -5.04 -4.68 -5.51
N GLU A 27 -5.60 -5.65 -6.24
CA GLU A 27 -6.96 -5.57 -6.78
C GLU A 27 -8.03 -5.60 -5.66
N ARG A 28 -7.85 -6.44 -4.64
CA ARG A 28 -8.85 -6.62 -3.56
C ARG A 28 -8.63 -5.72 -2.35
N HIS A 29 -7.37 -5.37 -2.08
CA HIS A 29 -6.92 -4.64 -0.91
C HIS A 29 -5.86 -3.59 -1.31
N PRO A 30 -6.23 -2.57 -2.10
CA PRO A 30 -5.27 -1.63 -2.70
C PRO A 30 -4.42 -0.88 -1.67
N ARG A 31 -4.96 -0.63 -0.47
CA ARG A 31 -4.27 0.04 0.64
C ARG A 31 -3.21 -0.82 1.33
N VAL A 32 -3.28 -2.15 1.24
CA VAL A 32 -2.30 -3.03 1.88
C VAL A 32 -0.94 -2.80 1.23
N ARG A 33 0.08 -2.57 2.05
CA ARG A 33 1.45 -2.36 1.58
C ARG A 33 2.05 -3.69 1.18
N ARG A 34 2.54 -3.78 -0.04
CA ARG A 34 2.99 -5.03 -0.68
C ARG A 34 4.50 -5.02 -0.80
N MET A 35 5.14 -6.02 -0.20
CA MET A 35 6.59 -6.18 -0.18
C MET A 35 6.99 -7.52 -0.78
N LEU A 36 8.09 -7.52 -1.54
CA LEU A 36 8.62 -8.71 -2.20
C LEU A 36 10.04 -8.99 -1.75
N VAL A 37 10.32 -10.24 -1.38
CA VAL A 37 11.65 -10.74 -1.05
C VAL A 37 12.15 -11.62 -2.20
N THR A 38 13.31 -11.34 -2.79
CA THR A 38 13.90 -12.25 -3.80
C THR A 38 15.42 -12.15 -3.92
N GLY A 39 16.04 -13.19 -4.50
CA GLY A 39 17.47 -13.23 -4.77
C GLY A 39 17.86 -12.60 -6.11
N TYR A 40 19.17 -12.44 -6.34
CA TYR A 40 19.76 -11.79 -7.51
C TYR A 40 19.31 -12.34 -8.87
N ALA A 41 18.86 -13.60 -8.94
CA ALA A 41 18.46 -14.25 -10.20
C ALA A 41 17.14 -13.75 -10.79
N ASP A 42 16.39 -12.91 -10.06
CA ASP A 42 15.02 -12.53 -10.41
C ASP A 42 14.81 -11.03 -10.63
N LEU A 43 15.88 -10.25 -10.89
CA LEU A 43 15.80 -8.77 -11.02
C LEU A 43 14.77 -8.31 -12.06
N GLN A 44 14.61 -9.05 -13.16
CA GLN A 44 13.60 -8.70 -14.17
C GLN A 44 12.18 -8.96 -13.71
N ALA A 45 11.97 -10.02 -12.93
CA ALA A 45 10.70 -10.26 -12.26
C ALA A 45 10.39 -9.20 -11.19
N VAL A 46 11.42 -8.57 -10.60
CA VAL A 46 11.26 -7.44 -9.67
C VAL A 46 10.76 -6.20 -10.42
N ILE A 47 11.33 -5.89 -11.58
CA ILE A 47 10.87 -4.78 -12.43
C ILE A 47 9.41 -4.99 -12.83
N ASP A 48 9.05 -6.21 -13.23
CA ASP A 48 7.67 -6.57 -13.54
C ASP A 48 6.76 -6.47 -12.31
N ALA A 49 7.22 -6.87 -11.13
CA ALA A 49 6.45 -6.76 -9.89
C ALA A 49 6.21 -5.30 -9.46
N VAL A 50 7.18 -4.42 -9.64
CA VAL A 50 7.04 -2.97 -9.39
C VAL A 50 6.01 -2.38 -10.37
N ASN A 51 6.16 -2.67 -11.66
CA ASN A 51 5.30 -2.10 -12.71
C ASN A 51 3.88 -2.69 -12.72
N GLN A 52 3.73 -4.00 -12.49
CA GLN A 52 2.47 -4.74 -12.68
C GLN A 52 1.80 -5.15 -11.36
N GLY A 53 2.59 -5.47 -10.32
CA GLY A 53 2.10 -5.90 -9.01
C GLY A 53 1.88 -4.75 -8.01
N GLY A 54 2.37 -3.54 -8.33
CA GLY A 54 2.35 -2.40 -7.42
C GLY A 54 3.09 -2.71 -6.12
N VAL A 55 4.18 -3.47 -6.22
CA VAL A 55 5.09 -3.72 -5.11
C VAL A 55 5.71 -2.40 -4.70
N MET A 56 5.62 -2.10 -3.41
CA MET A 56 6.05 -0.80 -2.87
C MET A 56 7.45 -0.89 -2.29
N HIS A 57 7.87 -2.08 -1.84
CA HIS A 57 9.20 -2.30 -1.29
C HIS A 57 9.78 -3.65 -1.73
N TYR A 58 11.08 -3.64 -1.98
CA TYR A 58 11.88 -4.76 -2.43
C TYR A 58 12.94 -5.10 -1.39
N ILE A 59 13.10 -6.38 -1.08
CA ILE A 59 14.11 -6.88 -0.13
C ILE A 59 14.98 -7.93 -0.84
N PRO A 60 16.26 -7.63 -1.14
CA PRO A 60 17.16 -8.60 -1.75
C PRO A 60 17.62 -9.68 -0.76
N LYS A 61 17.85 -10.91 -1.27
CA LYS A 61 18.51 -11.99 -0.55
C LYS A 61 20.03 -12.02 -0.87
N PRO A 62 20.91 -12.30 0.11
CA PRO A 62 20.62 -12.53 1.54
C PRO A 62 20.24 -11.22 2.24
N TRP A 63 19.24 -11.25 3.14
CA TRP A 63 18.79 -10.07 3.86
C TRP A 63 19.43 -9.96 5.26
N ASN A 64 19.60 -8.74 5.73
CA ASN A 64 19.86 -8.44 7.13
C ASN A 64 18.53 -8.24 7.87
N THR A 65 18.38 -8.82 9.05
CA THR A 65 17.18 -8.65 9.89
C THR A 65 16.84 -7.19 10.18
N GLY A 66 17.86 -6.34 10.39
CA GLY A 66 17.68 -4.90 10.61
C GLY A 66 17.04 -4.21 9.41
N ASP A 67 17.50 -4.53 8.20
CA ASP A 67 16.98 -3.94 6.96
C ASP A 67 15.53 -4.36 6.72
N VAL A 68 15.20 -5.63 6.98
CA VAL A 68 13.81 -6.12 6.88
C VAL A 68 12.92 -5.41 7.89
N LEU A 69 13.35 -5.29 9.15
CA LEU A 69 12.56 -4.61 10.18
C LEU A 69 12.31 -3.14 9.84
N ASN A 70 13.32 -2.43 9.33
CA ASN A 70 13.16 -1.05 8.89
C ASN A 70 12.20 -0.96 7.71
N ALA A 71 12.36 -1.80 6.69
CA ALA A 71 11.47 -1.81 5.54
C ALA A 71 10.00 -2.09 5.92
N VAL A 72 9.76 -2.97 6.90
CA VAL A 72 8.41 -3.25 7.41
C VAL A 72 7.85 -2.07 8.20
N ARG A 73 8.67 -1.41 9.01
CA ARG A 73 8.25 -0.20 9.75
C ARG A 73 7.88 0.92 8.80
N ASP A 74 8.69 1.16 7.77
CA ASP A 74 8.45 2.18 6.76
C ASP A 74 7.17 1.88 5.97
N ALA A 75 7.00 0.62 5.56
CA ALA A 75 5.77 0.18 4.91
C ALA A 75 4.55 0.41 5.83
N PHE A 76 4.64 0.02 7.10
CA PHE A 76 3.54 0.21 8.04
C PHE A 76 3.25 1.69 8.33
N ALA A 77 4.27 2.54 8.46
CA ALA A 77 4.11 3.98 8.62
C ALA A 77 3.38 4.58 7.41
N GLY A 78 3.80 4.23 6.19
CA GLY A 78 3.11 4.67 4.98
C GLY A 78 1.65 4.20 4.92
N TYR A 79 1.34 3.00 5.45
CA TYR A 79 -0.06 2.55 5.56
C TYR A 79 -0.89 3.51 6.43
N LEU A 80 -0.38 3.87 7.60
CA LEU A 80 -1.05 4.75 8.54
C LEU A 80 -1.23 6.16 7.96
N GLU A 81 -0.17 6.71 7.35
CA GLU A 81 -0.22 8.02 6.69
C GLU A 81 -1.28 8.08 5.60
N GLU A 82 -1.41 7.03 4.79
CA GLU A 82 -2.43 6.97 3.75
C GLU A 82 -3.85 6.87 4.34
N ALA A 83 -4.01 6.09 5.41
CA ALA A 83 -5.29 5.99 6.12
C ALA A 83 -5.71 7.33 6.73
N GLU A 84 -4.79 8.03 7.38
CA GLU A 84 -5.02 9.37 7.91
C GLU A 84 -5.33 10.37 6.79
N ARG A 85 -4.54 10.37 5.71
CA ARG A 85 -4.76 11.27 4.56
C ARG A 85 -6.15 11.10 3.96
N THR A 86 -6.61 9.85 3.78
CA THR A 86 -7.98 9.59 3.31
C THR A 86 -9.02 10.17 4.26
N ALA A 87 -8.88 9.94 5.57
CA ALA A 87 -9.83 10.45 6.56
C ALA A 87 -9.85 12.00 6.61
N TYR A 88 -8.68 12.65 6.50
CA TYR A 88 -8.61 14.11 6.45
C TYR A 88 -9.26 14.68 5.19
N THR A 89 -8.99 14.10 4.02
CA THR A 89 -9.62 14.54 2.76
C THR A 89 -11.13 14.40 2.82
N GLU A 90 -11.65 13.30 3.35
CA GLU A 90 -13.10 13.10 3.53
C GLU A 90 -13.71 14.19 4.42
N ARG A 91 -13.05 14.55 5.53
CA ARG A 91 -13.49 15.63 6.42
C ARG A 91 -13.47 17.00 5.73
N LEU A 92 -12.44 17.30 4.94
CA LEU A 92 -12.35 18.57 4.20
C LEU A 92 -13.49 18.69 3.17
N VAL A 93 -13.79 17.61 2.45
CA VAL A 93 -14.91 17.57 1.50
C VAL A 93 -16.23 17.82 2.22
N GLN A 94 -16.46 17.16 3.35
CA GLN A 94 -17.68 17.36 4.16
C GLN A 94 -17.81 18.80 4.67
N ALA A 95 -16.74 19.37 5.22
CA ALA A 95 -16.73 20.74 5.72
C ALA A 95 -17.01 21.76 4.60
N ASN A 96 -16.39 21.59 3.43
CA ASN A 96 -16.65 22.44 2.27
C ASN A 96 -18.11 22.36 1.82
N GLN A 97 -18.69 21.15 1.76
CA GLN A 97 -20.11 20.98 1.41
C GLN A 97 -21.05 21.69 2.40
N GLN A 98 -20.75 21.64 3.70
CA GLN A 98 -21.53 22.33 4.73
C GLN A 98 -21.44 23.85 4.60
N LEU A 99 -20.25 24.39 4.32
CA LEU A 99 -20.04 25.82 4.11
C LEU A 99 -20.78 26.31 2.86
N GLU A 100 -20.69 25.57 1.75
CA GLU A 100 -21.43 25.89 0.52
C GLU A 100 -22.95 25.89 0.75
N PHE A 101 -23.44 24.92 1.53
CA PHE A 101 -24.86 24.85 1.87
C PHE A 101 -25.31 26.06 2.70
N ALA A 102 -24.58 26.40 3.75
CA ALA A 102 -24.89 27.55 4.61
C ALA A 102 -24.85 28.87 3.83
N LEU A 103 -23.86 29.06 2.96
CA LEU A 103 -23.75 30.26 2.12
C LEU A 103 -24.95 30.39 1.16
N ARG A 104 -25.39 29.29 0.54
CA ARG A 104 -26.57 29.28 -0.31
C ARG A 104 -27.84 29.62 0.46
N GLN A 105 -28.00 29.11 1.68
CA GLN A 105 -29.16 29.45 2.51
C GLN A 105 -29.19 30.94 2.87
N HIS A 106 -28.04 31.52 3.19
CA HIS A 106 -27.96 32.94 3.55
C HIS A 106 -28.21 33.87 2.36
N LEU A 107 -27.79 33.51 1.14
CA LEU A 107 -28.05 34.31 -0.07
C LEU A 107 -29.50 34.25 -0.54
N LEU A 108 -30.28 33.26 -0.08
CA LEU A 108 -31.69 33.08 -0.42
C LEU A 108 -32.64 33.66 0.63
N SER A 109 -32.12 34.14 1.77
CA SER A 109 -32.86 34.86 2.82
C SER A 109 -32.72 36.37 2.66
#